data_AF-A0A3R7IDY2-F1
#
_entry.id   AF-A0A3R7IDY2-F1
#
_cell.length_a   1.000
_cell.length_b   1.000
_cell.length_c   1.000
_cell.angle_alpha   90.00
_cell.angle_beta   90.00
_cell.angle_gamma   90.00
#
_symmetry.space_group_name_H-M   'P 1'
#
loop_
_entity.id
_entity.type
_entity.pdbx_description
1 polymer ?
#
loop_
_entity_poly.entity_id
_entity_poly.type
_entity_poly.pdbx_seq_one_letter_code
_entity_poly.pdbx_strand_id
1 'polypeptide(L)'
;MRKRVWIKLAIALLLCSCLIGLAAASEVGDEILDIYGNANEDDIIDWTDVNYIKQVIFGKKPYTGLADANYDGKISMLDVAQTKLIILRKEKRLTLVDEAGRTVTVSKPVKKIAAGGADNAEIIRLLKAKDRIVAVDKSTENSEVFFPELSRLPLVNDHHEVNYEKMYELHPDIFITYAPA
;
A
#
# COMPACT_ATOMS: atom_id res chain seq x y z
N MET A 1 39.90 -27.73 -45.97
CA MET A 1 39.18 -26.42 -45.91
C MET A 1 37.73 -26.55 -45.41
N ARG A 2 36.89 -27.46 -45.94
CA ARG A 2 35.49 -27.65 -45.50
C ARG A 2 35.31 -27.79 -43.98
N LYS A 3 36.03 -28.69 -43.29
CA LYS A 3 35.85 -28.91 -41.82
C LYS A 3 36.06 -27.65 -40.95
N ARG A 4 36.98 -26.75 -41.33
CA ARG A 4 37.26 -25.50 -40.61
C ARG A 4 36.15 -24.45 -40.80
N VAL A 5 35.42 -24.51 -41.92
CA VAL A 5 34.26 -23.64 -42.21
C VAL A 5 33.05 -24.09 -41.39
N TRP A 6 32.80 -25.40 -41.29
CA TRP A 6 31.72 -25.95 -40.46
C TRP A 6 31.91 -25.71 -38.96
N ILE A 7 33.16 -25.77 -38.46
CA ILE A 7 33.47 -25.45 -37.05
C ILE A 7 33.22 -23.97 -36.76
N LYS A 8 33.61 -23.06 -37.68
CA LYS A 8 33.34 -21.62 -37.53
C LYS A 8 31.85 -21.29 -37.59
N LEU A 9 31.08 -21.95 -38.47
CA LEU A 9 29.62 -21.80 -38.53
C LEU A 9 28.92 -22.34 -37.27
N ALA A 10 29.37 -23.48 -36.74
CA ALA A 10 28.82 -24.05 -35.50
C ALA A 10 29.08 -23.13 -34.29
N ILE A 11 30.28 -22.54 -34.18
CA ILE A 11 30.62 -21.58 -33.12
C ILE A 11 29.83 -20.27 -33.25
N ALA A 12 29.61 -19.78 -34.48
CA ALA A 12 28.81 -18.58 -34.72
C ALA A 12 27.31 -18.79 -34.40
N LEU A 13 26.75 -19.97 -34.68
CA LEU A 13 25.38 -20.34 -34.31
C LEU A 13 25.22 -20.52 -32.79
N LEU A 14 26.23 -21.09 -32.11
CA LEU A 14 26.23 -21.24 -30.64
C LEU A 14 26.37 -19.90 -29.91
N LEU A 15 27.08 -18.93 -30.50
CA LEU A 15 27.19 -17.55 -29.97
C LEU A 15 25.92 -16.73 -30.22
N CYS A 16 25.20 -16.97 -31.32
CA CYS A 16 23.90 -16.31 -31.56
C CYS A 16 22.78 -16.86 -30.65
N SER A 17 22.82 -18.14 -30.27
CA SER A 17 21.82 -18.72 -29.36
C SER A 17 21.98 -18.26 -27.89
N CYS A 18 23.13 -17.73 -27.51
CA CYS A 18 23.36 -17.17 -26.17
C CYS A 18 22.91 -15.70 -26.02
N LEU A 19 22.57 -15.01 -27.11
CA LEU A 19 22.12 -13.61 -27.09
C LEU A 19 20.60 -13.43 -27.02
N ILE A 20 19.84 -14.52 -27.08
CA ILE A 20 18.36 -14.52 -27.00
C ILE A 20 17.89 -14.93 -25.58
N GLY A 21 18.81 -15.36 -24.71
CA GLY A 21 18.53 -15.73 -23.34
C GLY A 21 18.54 -14.54 -22.39
N LEU A 22 17.33 -14.08 -22.05
CA LEU A 22 17.00 -13.49 -20.75
C LEU A 22 17.51 -12.06 -20.47
N ALA A 23 16.97 -11.10 -21.22
CA ALA A 23 16.67 -9.78 -20.67
C ALA A 23 15.14 -9.67 -20.49
N ALA A 24 14.57 -10.55 -19.68
CA ALA A 24 13.36 -10.21 -18.94
C ALA A 24 13.82 -9.78 -17.56
N ALA A 25 14.44 -8.59 -17.48
CA ALA A 25 14.31 -7.84 -16.26
C ALA A 25 12.80 -7.59 -16.16
N SER A 26 12.14 -8.22 -15.19
CA SER A 26 10.85 -7.72 -14.76
C SER A 26 11.05 -6.23 -14.51
N GLU A 27 10.42 -5.38 -15.33
CA GLU A 27 10.19 -4.02 -14.89
C GLU A 27 9.43 -4.19 -13.57
N VAL A 28 10.13 -3.96 -12.46
CA VAL A 28 9.46 -3.54 -11.24
C VAL A 28 8.78 -2.27 -11.70
N GLY A 29 7.51 -2.37 -12.09
CA GLY A 29 6.74 -1.20 -12.45
C GLY A 29 6.89 -0.23 -11.29
N ASP A 30 7.17 1.04 -11.59
CA ASP A 30 7.15 2.09 -10.58
C ASP A 30 5.81 1.95 -9.84
N GLU A 31 5.85 1.45 -8.61
CA GLU A 31 4.66 1.33 -7.78
C GLU A 31 4.29 2.74 -7.35
N ILE A 32 3.29 3.31 -8.02
CA ILE A 32 2.77 4.63 -7.69
C ILE A 32 2.22 4.59 -6.27
N LEU A 33 2.49 5.63 -5.48
CA LEU A 33 1.86 5.83 -4.19
C LEU A 33 0.36 6.07 -4.38
N ASP A 34 -0.43 5.00 -4.25
CA ASP A 34 -1.88 4.99 -4.42
C ASP A 34 -2.66 5.64 -3.25
N ILE A 35 -2.33 6.90 -2.97
CA ILE A 35 -3.01 7.73 -1.98
C ILE A 35 -3.65 8.91 -2.69
N TYR A 36 -4.96 9.07 -2.50
CA TYR A 36 -5.70 10.22 -3.05
C TYR A 36 -5.15 11.51 -2.43
N GLY A 37 -4.64 12.38 -3.31
CA GLY A 37 -3.78 13.51 -2.95
C GLY A 37 -2.45 13.53 -3.70
N ASN A 38 -1.92 12.38 -4.12
CA ASN A 38 -0.77 12.23 -5.04
C ASN A 38 -1.22 12.46 -6.49
N ALA A 39 -1.68 13.67 -6.77
CA ALA A 39 -2.35 14.04 -8.01
C ALA A 39 -1.44 14.01 -9.23
N ASN A 40 -0.14 14.28 -9.08
CA ASN A 40 0.81 14.23 -10.18
C ASN A 40 1.48 12.85 -10.36
N GLU A 41 1.14 11.88 -9.49
CA GLU A 41 1.63 10.49 -9.52
C GLU A 41 3.16 10.41 -9.43
N ASP A 42 3.78 11.24 -8.58
CA ASP A 42 5.26 11.31 -8.39
C ASP A 42 5.75 10.73 -7.04
N ASP A 43 4.85 10.01 -6.36
CA ASP A 43 5.04 9.33 -5.07
C ASP A 43 5.26 10.24 -3.86
N ILE A 44 5.12 11.56 -4.03
CA ILE A 44 5.34 12.53 -2.97
C ILE A 44 4.17 13.49 -2.90
N ILE A 45 3.32 13.30 -1.88
CA ILE A 45 2.23 14.27 -1.64
C ILE A 45 2.79 15.59 -1.12
N ASP A 46 2.86 16.59 -2.01
CA ASP A 46 3.40 17.91 -1.72
C ASP A 46 2.69 19.06 -2.48
N TRP A 47 3.32 20.24 -2.50
CA TRP A 47 2.73 21.43 -3.12
C TRP A 47 2.63 21.34 -4.65
N THR A 48 3.34 20.43 -5.28
CA THR A 48 3.24 20.15 -6.71
C THR A 48 1.91 19.52 -7.06
N ASP A 49 1.37 18.61 -6.23
CA ASP A 49 0.00 18.06 -6.37
C ASP A 49 -1.07 19.15 -6.28
N VAL A 50 -0.92 20.05 -5.31
CA VAL A 50 -1.83 21.19 -5.15
C VAL A 50 -1.87 22.03 -6.42
N ASN A 51 -0.75 22.19 -7.11
CA ASN A 51 -0.69 22.91 -8.38
C ASN A 51 -1.17 22.06 -9.55
N TYR A 52 -0.94 20.75 -9.53
CA TYR A 52 -1.44 19.81 -10.52
C TYR A 52 -2.97 19.82 -10.53
N ILE A 53 -3.62 19.60 -9.38
CA ILE A 53 -5.09 19.63 -9.21
C ILE A 53 -5.67 20.93 -9.78
N LYS A 54 -5.08 22.10 -9.45
CA LYS A 54 -5.53 23.38 -10.03
C LYS A 54 -5.43 23.39 -11.55
N GLN A 55 -4.34 22.87 -12.12
CA GLN A 55 -4.18 22.80 -13.58
C GLN A 55 -5.20 21.86 -14.22
N VAL A 56 -5.56 20.76 -13.56
CA VAL A 56 -6.66 19.88 -14.01
C VAL A 56 -7.99 20.61 -14.01
N ILE A 57 -8.32 21.34 -12.93
CA ILE A 57 -9.55 22.16 -12.83
C ILE A 57 -9.62 23.19 -13.97
N PHE A 58 -8.47 23.79 -14.34
CA PHE A 58 -8.40 24.74 -15.46
C PHE A 58 -8.27 24.10 -16.85
N GLY A 59 -8.32 22.76 -16.96
CA GLY A 59 -8.19 22.04 -18.24
C GLY A 59 -6.79 22.13 -18.87
N LYS A 60 -5.76 22.44 -18.07
CA LYS A 60 -4.36 22.57 -18.52
C LYS A 60 -3.56 21.27 -18.38
N LYS A 61 -4.04 20.34 -17.56
CA LYS A 61 -3.45 19.01 -17.33
C LYS A 61 -4.53 17.94 -17.43
N PRO A 62 -4.18 16.71 -17.84
CA PRO A 62 -5.12 15.61 -17.82
C PRO A 62 -5.55 15.28 -16.38
N TYR A 63 -6.76 14.77 -16.23
CA TYR A 63 -7.26 14.28 -14.95
C TYR A 63 -6.58 12.95 -14.58
N THR A 64 -6.14 12.82 -13.33
CA THR A 64 -5.68 11.58 -12.70
C THR A 64 -6.68 11.18 -11.62
N GLY A 65 -6.84 9.88 -11.37
CA GLY A 65 -7.77 9.40 -10.34
C GLY A 65 -7.40 9.92 -8.95
N LEU A 66 -6.10 9.99 -8.65
CA LEU A 66 -5.57 10.45 -7.36
C LEU A 66 -5.72 11.98 -7.15
N ALA A 67 -6.11 12.74 -8.17
CA ALA A 67 -6.39 14.17 -8.04
C ALA A 67 -7.71 14.48 -7.30
N ASP A 68 -8.64 13.52 -7.22
CA ASP A 68 -9.86 13.58 -6.39
C ASP A 68 -9.52 13.30 -4.92
N ALA A 69 -8.70 14.16 -4.32
CA ALA A 69 -8.10 13.95 -3.01
C ALA A 69 -9.13 13.74 -1.88
N ASN A 70 -10.34 14.30 -2.00
CA ASN A 70 -11.40 14.11 -1.01
C ASN A 70 -12.31 12.89 -1.31
N TYR A 71 -12.11 12.24 -2.46
CA TYR A 71 -12.83 11.07 -2.94
C TYR A 71 -14.35 11.28 -3.00
N ASP A 72 -14.78 12.43 -3.55
CA ASP A 72 -16.21 12.76 -3.74
C ASP A 72 -16.70 12.57 -5.19
N GLY A 73 -15.80 12.11 -6.08
CA GLY A 73 -16.06 11.87 -7.49
C GLY A 73 -15.99 13.12 -8.36
N LYS A 74 -15.54 14.27 -7.83
CA LYS A 74 -15.50 15.54 -8.56
C LYS A 74 -14.19 16.29 -8.30
N ILE A 75 -13.47 16.56 -9.39
CA ILE A 75 -12.32 17.45 -9.34
C ILE A 75 -12.74 18.90 -9.02
N SER A 76 -12.26 19.43 -7.89
CA SER A 76 -12.67 20.74 -7.39
C SER A 76 -11.63 21.38 -6.44
N MET A 77 -11.93 22.60 -5.98
CA MET A 77 -11.10 23.27 -4.97
C MET A 77 -11.15 22.58 -3.59
N LEU A 78 -12.07 21.64 -3.37
CA LEU A 78 -12.09 20.81 -2.16
C LEU A 78 -10.93 19.82 -2.15
N ASP A 79 -10.51 19.31 -3.31
CA ASP A 79 -9.32 18.44 -3.43
C ASP A 79 -8.06 19.22 -3.11
N VAL A 80 -7.95 20.44 -3.62
CA VAL A 80 -6.87 21.37 -3.26
C VAL A 80 -6.81 21.58 -1.75
N ALA A 81 -7.95 21.72 -1.09
CA ALA A 81 -8.00 21.89 0.36
C ALA A 81 -7.58 20.61 1.10
N GLN A 82 -8.06 19.46 0.65
CA GLN A 82 -7.75 18.16 1.24
C GLN A 82 -6.26 17.80 1.09
N THR A 83 -5.66 17.95 -0.09
CA THR A 83 -4.22 17.73 -0.32
C THR A 83 -3.38 18.64 0.58
N LYS A 84 -3.75 19.91 0.73
CA LYS A 84 -3.07 20.81 1.69
C LYS A 84 -3.16 20.31 3.13
N LEU A 85 -4.30 19.78 3.54
CA LEU A 85 -4.45 19.22 4.88
C LEU A 85 -3.54 18.00 5.07
N ILE A 86 -3.39 17.14 4.05
CA ILE A 86 -2.46 15.99 4.06
C ILE A 86 -1.01 16.46 4.23
N ILE A 87 -0.56 17.42 3.40
CA ILE A 87 0.80 18.01 3.49
C ILE A 87 1.07 18.56 4.89
N LEU A 88 0.08 19.24 5.48
CA LEU A 88 0.16 19.85 6.80
C LEU A 88 -0.06 18.85 7.95
N ARG A 89 -0.35 17.57 7.65
CA ARG A 89 -0.70 16.51 8.61
C ARG A 89 -1.90 16.87 9.51
N LYS A 90 -2.91 17.53 8.94
CA LYS A 90 -4.13 18.03 9.59
C LYS A 90 -5.42 17.47 8.97
N GLU A 91 -5.30 16.57 8.02
CA GLU A 91 -6.40 15.86 7.40
C GLU A 91 -7.17 15.03 8.43
N LYS A 92 -8.50 15.04 8.33
CA LYS A 92 -9.38 14.25 9.22
C LYS A 92 -9.61 12.84 8.68
N ARG A 93 -9.33 12.62 7.40
CA ARG A 93 -9.52 11.38 6.67
C ARG A 93 -8.44 11.27 5.61
N LEU A 94 -8.07 10.04 5.26
CA LEU A 94 -7.13 9.73 4.19
C LEU A 94 -7.70 8.58 3.36
N THR A 95 -7.73 8.73 2.04
CA THR A 95 -8.22 7.68 1.13
C THR A 95 -7.04 7.10 0.34
N LEU A 96 -6.98 5.78 0.24
CA LEU A 96 -5.90 5.06 -0.43
C LEU A 96 -6.43 3.78 -1.09
N VAL A 97 -5.68 3.25 -2.05
CA VAL A 97 -5.91 1.90 -2.59
C VAL A 97 -5.01 0.95 -1.81
N ASP A 98 -5.59 -0.12 -1.27
CA ASP A 98 -4.81 -1.16 -0.60
C ASP A 98 -4.28 -2.23 -1.58
N GLU A 99 -3.46 -3.15 -1.07
CA GLU A 99 -2.86 -4.23 -1.86
C GLU A 99 -3.90 -5.14 -2.55
N ALA A 100 -5.13 -5.20 -2.03
CA ALA A 100 -6.23 -5.95 -2.64
C ALA A 100 -6.96 -5.14 -3.73
N GLY A 101 -6.46 -3.95 -4.10
CA GLY A 101 -7.06 -3.06 -5.08
C GLY A 101 -8.31 -2.34 -4.58
N ARG A 102 -8.57 -2.32 -3.27
CA ARG A 102 -9.76 -1.68 -2.70
C ARG A 102 -9.48 -0.24 -2.35
N THR A 103 -10.37 0.68 -2.71
CA THR A 103 -10.31 2.05 -2.21
C THR A 103 -10.88 2.15 -0.81
N VAL A 104 -10.06 2.53 0.17
CA VAL A 104 -10.39 2.60 1.59
C VAL A 104 -10.16 4.01 2.12
N THR A 105 -11.14 4.55 2.86
CA THR A 105 -10.99 5.83 3.57
C THR A 105 -10.81 5.60 5.08
N VAL A 106 -9.63 5.94 5.59
CA VAL A 106 -9.29 5.85 7.01
C VAL A 106 -9.58 7.19 7.70
N SER A 107 -10.31 7.16 8.82
CA SER A 107 -10.53 8.34 9.66
C SER A 107 -9.36 8.57 10.61
N LYS A 108 -8.96 9.84 10.80
CA LYS A 108 -7.83 10.23 11.66
C LYS A 108 -8.32 11.03 12.88
N PRO A 109 -7.63 10.90 14.04
CA PRO A 109 -6.53 9.98 14.29
C PRO A 109 -7.04 8.55 14.49
N VAL A 110 -6.26 7.56 14.02
CA VAL A 110 -6.47 6.14 14.34
C VAL A 110 -6.08 5.91 15.79
N LYS A 111 -7.01 5.43 16.61
CA LYS A 111 -6.87 5.20 18.05
C LYS A 111 -6.95 3.72 18.43
N LYS A 112 -7.73 2.93 17.70
CA LYS A 112 -7.92 1.50 17.92
C LYS A 112 -7.61 0.70 16.66
N ILE A 113 -6.67 -0.23 16.76
CA ILE A 113 -6.19 -1.06 15.66
C ILE A 113 -6.42 -2.52 16.03
N ALA A 114 -7.07 -3.27 15.15
CA ALA A 114 -7.03 -4.73 15.19
C ALA A 114 -5.90 -5.20 14.26
N ALA A 115 -4.98 -6.00 14.78
CA ALA A 115 -3.83 -6.53 14.04
C ALA A 115 -4.11 -8.00 13.66
N GLY A 116 -4.29 -8.27 12.37
CA GLY A 116 -4.64 -9.59 11.83
C GLY A 116 -3.45 -10.52 11.56
N GLY A 117 -2.25 -10.16 11.98
CA GLY A 117 -1.01 -10.94 11.83
C GLY A 117 0.10 -10.48 12.78
N ALA A 118 1.03 -11.38 13.11
CA ALA A 118 2.16 -11.09 13.99
C ALA A 118 3.10 -10.01 13.43
N ASP A 119 3.33 -9.99 12.12
CA ASP A 119 4.07 -8.95 11.43
C ASP A 119 3.38 -7.57 11.52
N ASN A 120 2.05 -7.52 11.38
CA ASN A 120 1.26 -6.31 11.55
C ASN A 120 1.42 -5.79 12.98
N ALA A 121 1.28 -6.67 13.98
CA ALA A 121 1.50 -6.33 15.38
C ALA A 121 2.94 -5.82 15.64
N GLU A 122 3.94 -6.45 15.03
CA GLU A 122 5.34 -6.04 15.12
C GLU A 122 5.58 -4.64 14.51
N ILE A 123 5.10 -4.40 13.28
CA ILE A 123 5.26 -3.13 12.58
C ILE A 123 4.58 -1.99 13.35
N ILE A 124 3.35 -2.20 13.83
CA ILE A 124 2.63 -1.20 14.64
C ILE A 124 3.43 -0.90 15.93
N ARG A 125 4.01 -1.93 16.58
CA ARG A 125 4.88 -1.74 17.74
C ARG A 125 6.14 -0.97 17.39
N LEU A 126 6.79 -1.25 16.26
CA LEU A 126 7.98 -0.56 15.76
C LEU A 126 7.70 0.92 15.47
N LEU A 127 6.50 1.24 14.98
CA LEU A 127 5.99 2.60 14.80
C LEU A 127 5.62 3.30 16.13
N LYS A 128 5.91 2.68 17.28
CA LYS A 128 5.58 3.17 18.63
C LYS A 128 4.08 3.41 18.84
N ALA A 129 3.25 2.61 18.16
CA ALA A 129 1.79 2.68 18.22
C ALA A 129 1.16 1.43 18.87
N LYS A 130 1.98 0.60 19.56
CA LYS A 130 1.55 -0.62 20.26
C LYS A 130 0.30 -0.42 21.13
N ASP A 131 0.22 0.70 21.85
CA ASP A 131 -0.87 0.98 22.79
C ASP A 131 -2.22 1.25 22.10
N ARG A 132 -2.24 1.35 20.77
CA ARG A 132 -3.45 1.45 19.95
C ARG A 132 -3.98 0.09 19.52
N ILE A 133 -3.20 -0.98 19.68
CA ILE A 133 -3.64 -2.33 19.34
C ILE A 133 -4.64 -2.78 20.40
N VAL A 134 -5.86 -3.09 19.97
CA VAL A 134 -6.95 -3.54 20.87
C VAL A 134 -7.26 -5.02 20.72
N ALA A 135 -6.73 -5.66 19.68
CA ALA A 135 -6.85 -7.09 19.45
C ALA A 135 -5.81 -7.58 18.45
N VAL A 136 -5.54 -8.88 18.52
CA VAL A 136 -4.47 -9.54 17.77
C VAL A 136 -4.95 -10.85 17.15
N ASP A 137 -4.13 -11.41 16.29
CA ASP A 137 -4.34 -12.73 15.70
C ASP A 137 -3.77 -13.85 16.58
N LYS A 138 -4.10 -15.09 16.21
CA LYS A 138 -3.66 -16.29 16.93
C LYS A 138 -2.13 -16.45 17.00
N SER A 139 -1.39 -16.04 15.97
CA SER A 139 0.07 -16.16 15.98
C SER A 139 0.74 -15.18 16.96
N THR A 140 0.18 -13.97 17.11
CA THR A 140 0.60 -13.01 18.13
C THR A 140 0.31 -13.51 19.54
N GLU A 141 -0.88 -14.08 19.76
CA GLU A 141 -1.28 -14.67 21.05
C GLU A 141 -0.37 -15.83 21.47
N ASN A 142 -0.03 -16.73 20.55
CA ASN A 142 0.88 -17.84 20.82
C ASN A 142 2.35 -17.40 21.07
N SER A 143 2.71 -16.15 20.80
CA SER A 143 4.09 -15.66 20.82
C SER A 143 4.40 -14.81 22.06
N GLU A 144 4.00 -15.25 23.25
CA GLU A 144 4.10 -14.47 24.51
C GLU A 144 5.51 -13.94 24.79
N VAL A 145 6.57 -14.70 24.51
CA VAL A 145 7.95 -14.24 24.74
C VAL A 145 8.28 -12.99 23.91
N PHE A 146 7.80 -12.93 22.67
CA PHE A 146 8.04 -11.79 21.78
C PHE A 146 7.00 -10.68 21.98
N PHE A 147 5.77 -11.05 22.35
CA PHE A 147 4.63 -10.17 22.53
C PHE A 147 3.97 -10.32 23.91
N PRO A 148 4.67 -10.03 25.02
CA PRO A 148 4.18 -10.37 26.36
C PRO A 148 2.90 -9.62 26.76
N GLU A 149 2.74 -8.39 26.25
CA GLU A 149 1.55 -7.58 26.50
C GLU A 149 0.46 -7.81 25.45
N LEU A 150 0.84 -7.89 24.17
CA LEU A 150 -0.10 -8.02 23.06
C LEU A 150 -0.73 -9.42 22.98
N SER A 151 -0.01 -10.46 23.41
CA SER A 151 -0.51 -11.85 23.44
C SER A 151 -1.72 -12.03 24.36
N ARG A 152 -1.96 -11.09 25.27
CA ARG A 152 -3.07 -11.12 26.23
C ARG A 152 -4.30 -10.36 25.74
N LEU A 153 -4.21 -9.73 24.57
CA LEU A 153 -5.34 -9.01 23.98
C LEU A 153 -6.35 -10.00 23.36
N PRO A 154 -7.62 -9.58 23.20
CA PRO A 154 -8.63 -10.39 22.53
C PRO A 154 -8.19 -10.84 21.12
N LEU A 155 -8.61 -12.05 20.74
CA LEU A 155 -8.40 -12.60 19.40
C LEU A 155 -9.43 -12.04 18.41
N VAL A 156 -8.97 -11.51 17.28
CA VAL A 156 -9.83 -11.05 16.17
C VAL A 156 -9.86 -11.98 14.98
N ASN A 157 -8.91 -12.90 14.86
CA ASN A 157 -8.91 -13.95 13.86
C ASN A 157 -8.11 -15.17 14.34
N ASP A 158 -8.50 -16.32 13.83
CA ASP A 158 -7.75 -17.56 13.94
C ASP A 158 -7.40 -18.05 12.53
N HIS A 159 -6.12 -17.93 12.16
CA HIS A 159 -5.58 -18.20 10.84
C HIS A 159 -6.30 -17.50 9.68
N HIS A 160 -7.43 -18.06 9.23
CA HIS A 160 -8.18 -17.60 8.05
C HIS A 160 -9.60 -17.14 8.38
N GLU A 161 -10.07 -17.30 9.62
CA GLU A 161 -11.43 -16.92 10.00
C GLU A 161 -11.40 -15.68 10.90
N VAL A 162 -12.05 -14.61 10.42
CA VAL A 162 -12.23 -13.37 11.17
C VAL A 162 -13.39 -13.52 12.14
N ASN A 163 -13.16 -13.21 13.41
CA ASN A 163 -14.20 -13.16 14.43
C ASN A 163 -14.96 -11.82 14.33
N TYR A 164 -15.97 -11.78 13.48
CA TYR A 164 -16.77 -10.57 13.24
C TYR A 164 -17.52 -10.07 14.48
N GLU A 165 -17.97 -10.96 15.37
CA GLU A 165 -18.63 -10.57 16.63
C GLU A 165 -17.66 -9.83 17.55
N LYS A 166 -16.44 -10.35 17.71
CA LYS A 166 -15.40 -9.69 18.51
C LYS A 166 -14.95 -8.38 17.86
N MET A 167 -14.82 -8.33 16.54
CA MET A 167 -14.54 -7.09 15.80
C MET A 167 -15.62 -6.04 16.06
N TYR A 168 -16.90 -6.44 16.03
CA TYR A 168 -18.01 -5.54 16.32
C TYR A 168 -17.97 -5.04 17.77
N GLU A 169 -17.74 -5.92 18.75
CA GLU A 169 -17.65 -5.57 20.18
C GLU A 169 -16.55 -4.55 20.48
N LEU A 170 -15.37 -4.72 19.87
CA LEU A 170 -14.20 -3.88 20.15
C LEU A 170 -14.26 -2.50 19.48
N HIS A 171 -15.04 -2.39 18.40
CA HIS A 171 -15.14 -1.20 17.55
C HIS A 171 -13.76 -0.62 17.18
N PRO A 172 -12.88 -1.38 16.48
CA PRO A 172 -11.61 -0.85 16.01
C PRO A 172 -11.84 0.19 14.90
N ASP A 173 -10.94 1.17 14.79
CA ASP A 173 -10.97 2.17 13.72
C ASP A 173 -10.49 1.57 12.40
N ILE A 174 -9.52 0.66 12.46
CA ILE A 174 -8.97 -0.08 11.31
C ILE A 174 -8.64 -1.52 11.69
N PHE A 175 -8.71 -2.40 10.68
CA PHE A 175 -8.22 -3.77 10.74
C PHE A 175 -7.13 -3.92 9.68
N ILE A 176 -5.91 -4.24 10.11
CA ILE A 176 -4.77 -4.47 9.20
C ILE A 176 -4.57 -5.97 9.07
N THR A 177 -4.71 -6.49 7.86
CA THR A 177 -4.63 -7.92 7.53
C THR A 177 -4.18 -8.09 6.08
N TYR A 178 -3.82 -9.31 5.72
CA TYR A 178 -3.42 -9.66 4.36
C TYR A 178 -4.58 -9.60 3.37
N ALA A 179 -4.26 -9.32 2.11
CA ALA A 179 -5.19 -9.57 1.02
C ALA A 179 -5.59 -11.05 1.00
N PRO A 180 -6.87 -11.38 0.76
CA PRO A 180 -7.26 -12.76 0.51
C PRO A 180 -6.51 -13.27 -0.72
N ALA A 181 -5.92 -14.46 -0.59
CA ALA A 181 -5.22 -15.15 -1.68
C ALA A 181 -6.17 -15.60 -2.81
#